data_AF-A0A949MDU1-F1
#
_entry.id   AF-A0A949MDU1-F1
#
_cell.length_a   1.000
_cell.length_b   1.000
_cell.length_c   1.000
_cell.angle_alpha   90.00
_cell.angle_beta   90.00
_cell.angle_gamma   90.00
#
_symmetry.space_group_name_H-M   'P 1'
#
loop_
_entity.id
_entity.type
_entity.pdbx_description
1 polymer ?
#
loop_
_entity_poly.entity_id
_entity_poly.type
_entity_poly.pdbx_seq_one_letter_code
_entity_poly.pdbx_strand_id
1 'polypeptide(L)'
;MNEMSDGKSKNKCVDGQSRVRSRPGFIILLAVAAGVVAAGGASLAADMHPMLAVLKGFERAPATGPGEAPMPARAIPNPAKTHWPGGGLARHPMLFYGEGNNVLYVVNGGKVVWSYAFPKGGEIDDAWMMSNGHILLTKMLECYEVTPDKRIVWTYKCPPGAQIHACQPIGPDKVMIVQNGLPPHMIILNKKDNSIVMEHVLPAISATNPKTVHTQYRNCRVTGQGSYLI
;
A
#
# COMPACT_ATOMS: atom_id res chain seq x y z
N MET A 1 -48.59 -30.21 50.96
CA MET A 1 -49.32 -31.39 50.48
C MET A 1 -48.75 -31.74 49.12
N ASN A 2 -48.02 -32.81 48.84
CA ASN A 2 -47.34 -33.91 49.56
C ASN A 2 -46.24 -34.31 48.54
N GLU A 3 -44.98 -34.56 48.90
CA GLU A 3 -44.46 -35.84 49.42
C GLU A 3 -44.87 -37.05 48.55
N MET A 4 -44.02 -38.01 48.19
CA MET A 4 -42.86 -38.61 48.88
C MET A 4 -42.16 -39.54 47.84
N SER A 5 -40.82 -39.56 47.71
CA SER A 5 -39.88 -40.51 48.36
C SER A 5 -39.74 -41.86 47.64
N ASP A 6 -38.70 -42.68 47.75
CA ASP A 6 -37.42 -42.67 48.47
C ASP A 6 -36.62 -43.86 47.91
N GLY A 7 -35.31 -43.94 48.18
CA GLY A 7 -34.54 -45.14 47.80
C GLY A 7 -33.03 -45.12 48.07
N LYS A 8 -32.63 -44.80 49.31
CA LYS A 8 -31.27 -44.87 49.88
C LYS A 8 -30.66 -46.29 49.93
N SER A 9 -29.32 -46.35 50.01
CA SER A 9 -28.48 -47.08 51.03
C SER A 9 -27.22 -47.74 50.42
N LYS A 10 -25.99 -47.77 50.99
CA LYS A 10 -25.30 -47.21 52.17
C LYS A 10 -23.78 -47.53 52.08
N ASN A 11 -22.97 -46.63 52.66
CA ASN A 11 -21.77 -46.81 53.52
C ASN A 11 -20.57 -47.69 53.13
N LYS A 12 -19.35 -47.14 53.29
CA LYS A 12 -18.48 -47.34 54.48
C LYS A 12 -17.17 -46.51 54.43
N CYS A 13 -16.61 -46.34 55.63
CA CYS A 13 -15.53 -45.46 56.06
C CYS A 13 -14.17 -46.21 56.17
N VAL A 14 -13.11 -45.44 56.48
CA VAL A 14 -11.86 -45.79 57.22
C VAL A 14 -10.52 -45.78 56.46
N ASP A 15 -9.58 -45.08 57.11
CA ASP A 15 -8.14 -44.83 56.92
C ASP A 15 -7.24 -46.00 56.49
N GLY A 16 -6.11 -45.64 55.85
CA GLY A 16 -4.97 -46.54 55.65
C GLY A 16 -3.73 -45.84 55.08
N GLN A 17 -2.77 -45.53 55.95
CA GLN A 17 -1.41 -45.08 55.62
C GLN A 17 -0.66 -46.05 54.70
N SER A 18 0.17 -45.53 53.79
CA SER A 18 1.39 -46.23 53.36
C SER A 18 2.57 -45.24 53.22
N ARG A 19 3.64 -45.51 53.97
CA ARG A 19 4.99 -44.93 53.81
C ARG A 19 5.72 -45.68 52.70
N VAL A 20 6.60 -45.03 51.93
CA VAL A 20 8.03 -45.39 51.77
C VAL A 20 8.86 -44.18 51.27
N ARG A 21 10.06 -44.08 51.86
CA ARG A 21 11.17 -43.11 51.84
C ARG A 21 11.74 -42.65 50.47
N SER A 22 12.25 -41.41 50.45
CA SER A 22 13.31 -40.95 49.52
C SER A 22 14.48 -40.27 50.29
N ARG A 23 15.68 -40.39 49.73
CA ARG A 23 17.03 -40.12 50.30
C ARG A 23 17.44 -38.63 50.22
N PRO A 24 18.49 -38.18 50.96
CA PRO A 24 18.90 -36.77 50.97
C PRO A 24 19.80 -36.42 49.77
N GLY A 25 19.66 -35.20 49.25
CA GLY A 25 20.47 -34.66 48.15
C GLY A 25 20.77 -33.18 48.33
N PHE A 26 22.07 -32.87 48.35
CA PHE A 26 22.79 -31.60 48.45
C PHE A 26 22.10 -30.31 47.92
N ILE A 27 22.21 -29.23 48.70
CA ILE A 27 21.94 -27.85 48.27
C ILE A 27 23.21 -27.27 47.65
N ILE A 28 23.16 -26.86 46.39
CA ILE A 28 24.18 -26.02 45.74
C ILE A 28 23.66 -24.59 45.72
N LEU A 29 24.33 -23.69 46.42
CA LEU A 29 24.07 -22.26 46.40
C LEU A 29 24.85 -21.63 45.24
N LEU A 30 24.17 -21.19 44.19
CA LEU A 30 24.77 -20.41 43.09
C LEU A 30 24.56 -18.92 43.37
N ALA A 31 25.66 -18.22 43.63
CA ALA A 31 25.67 -16.75 43.71
C ALA A 31 25.61 -16.17 42.29
N VAL A 32 24.59 -15.35 42.01
CA VAL A 32 24.49 -14.58 40.76
C VAL A 32 25.09 -13.20 41.00
N ALA A 33 26.25 -12.95 40.39
CA ALA A 33 26.85 -11.62 40.34
C ALA A 33 26.10 -10.74 39.33
N ALA A 34 25.60 -9.60 39.79
CA ALA A 34 24.98 -8.59 38.92
C ALA A 34 26.08 -7.81 38.18
N GLY A 35 26.34 -8.16 36.92
CA GLY A 35 27.11 -7.35 35.99
C GLY A 35 26.21 -6.32 35.32
N VAL A 36 26.47 -5.03 35.54
CA VAL A 36 25.86 -3.95 34.75
C VAL A 36 26.50 -3.98 33.36
N VAL A 37 25.80 -4.57 32.40
CA VAL A 37 26.11 -4.39 30.98
C VAL A 37 25.45 -3.08 30.56
N ALA A 38 26.27 -2.05 30.36
CA ALA A 38 25.83 -0.85 29.65
C ALA A 38 25.45 -1.27 28.23
N ALA A 39 24.15 -1.44 27.98
CA ALA A 39 23.63 -1.57 26.64
C ALA A 39 23.84 -0.23 25.93
N GLY A 40 24.94 -0.12 25.20
CA GLY A 40 25.05 0.81 24.08
C GLY A 40 24.04 0.41 23.02
N GLY A 41 22.77 0.75 23.24
CA GLY A 41 21.71 0.60 22.27
C GLY A 41 21.99 1.52 21.10
N ALA A 42 22.22 0.93 19.93
CA ALA A 42 22.34 1.63 18.67
C ALA A 42 21.06 2.44 18.39
N SER A 43 21.04 3.71 18.78
CA SER A 43 20.01 4.67 18.40
C SER A 43 20.44 5.39 17.13
N LEU A 44 20.33 4.74 15.96
CA LEU A 44 20.49 5.41 14.67
C LEU A 44 19.49 4.95 13.58
N ALA A 45 18.52 4.09 13.91
CA ALA A 45 17.47 3.68 12.98
C ALA A 45 16.08 4.22 13.37
N ALA A 46 16.03 5.39 14.01
CA ALA A 46 14.77 6.09 14.20
C ALA A 46 14.28 6.61 12.83
N ASP A 47 13.07 6.21 12.46
CA ASP A 47 12.10 6.96 11.65
C ASP A 47 12.44 7.28 10.18
N MET A 48 13.09 6.37 9.46
CA MET A 48 12.94 6.42 8.00
C MET A 48 11.54 5.95 7.63
N HIS A 49 10.66 6.89 7.26
CA HIS A 49 9.34 6.59 6.71
C HIS A 49 9.48 5.47 5.66
N PRO A 50 8.67 4.40 5.67
CA PRO A 50 8.87 3.22 4.81
C PRO A 50 9.07 3.56 3.33
N MET A 51 8.41 4.63 2.87
CA MET A 51 8.52 5.15 1.51
C MET A 51 9.88 5.76 1.15
N LEU A 52 10.66 6.21 2.13
CA LEU A 52 12.01 6.70 1.89
C LEU A 52 13.01 5.54 1.73
N ALA A 53 12.74 4.39 2.34
CA ALA A 53 13.61 3.22 2.24
C ALA A 53 13.65 2.63 0.81
N VAL A 54 12.56 2.80 0.04
CA VAL A 54 12.46 2.26 -1.33
C VAL A 54 13.16 3.12 -2.39
N LEU A 55 13.55 4.37 -2.09
CA LEU A 55 14.15 5.30 -3.05
C LEU A 55 15.45 4.78 -3.66
N LYS A 56 16.25 4.02 -2.90
CA LYS A 56 17.50 3.39 -3.39
C LYS A 56 17.26 2.38 -4.51
N GLY A 57 16.04 1.87 -4.68
CA GLY A 57 15.68 1.00 -5.80
C GLY A 57 15.70 1.75 -7.12
N PHE A 58 15.19 2.98 -7.13
CA PHE A 58 15.10 3.84 -8.31
C PHE A 58 16.47 4.31 -8.81
N GLU A 59 17.40 4.61 -7.89
CA GLU A 59 18.76 5.02 -8.23
C GLU A 59 19.60 3.91 -8.89
N ARG A 60 19.20 2.64 -8.71
CA ARG A 60 19.86 1.45 -9.28
C ARG A 60 19.15 0.90 -10.51
N ALA A 61 18.02 1.50 -10.89
CA ALA A 61 17.22 1.05 -12.01
C ALA A 61 17.98 1.16 -13.34
N PRO A 62 17.67 0.30 -14.32
CA PRO A 62 18.18 0.47 -15.67
C PRO A 62 17.71 1.80 -16.28
N ALA A 63 18.46 2.33 -17.25
CA ALA A 63 18.10 3.58 -17.93
C ALA A 63 16.76 3.48 -18.70
N THR A 64 16.48 2.31 -19.29
CA THR A 64 15.25 2.00 -20.03
C THR A 64 14.70 0.63 -19.64
N GLY A 65 13.39 0.43 -19.84
CA GLY A 65 12.70 -0.84 -19.57
C GLY A 65 11.92 -1.38 -20.76
N PRO A 66 11.56 -2.67 -20.75
CA PRO A 66 10.91 -3.35 -21.89
C PRO A 66 9.51 -2.82 -22.23
N GLY A 67 8.81 -2.19 -21.29
CA GLY A 67 7.48 -1.60 -21.51
C GLY A 67 7.50 -0.08 -21.75
N GLU A 68 8.67 0.54 -21.72
CA GLU A 68 8.81 1.99 -21.77
C GLU A 68 8.75 2.50 -23.22
N ALA A 69 7.98 3.56 -23.44
CA ALA A 69 8.02 4.29 -24.71
C ALA A 69 9.28 5.16 -24.79
N PRO A 70 9.68 5.61 -26.00
CA PRO A 70 10.73 6.62 -26.12
C PRO A 70 10.39 7.86 -25.29
N MET A 71 11.37 8.36 -24.52
CA MET A 71 11.22 9.60 -23.78
C MET A 71 10.85 10.74 -24.75
N PRO A 72 9.80 11.52 -24.46
CA PRO A 72 9.40 12.62 -25.33
C PRO A 72 10.48 13.70 -25.33
N ALA A 73 10.82 14.20 -26.52
CA ALA A 73 11.66 15.38 -26.64
C ALA A 73 10.96 16.58 -26.00
N ARG A 74 11.62 17.25 -25.06
CA ARG A 74 11.13 18.45 -24.40
C ARG A 74 12.15 19.56 -24.53
N ALA A 75 11.68 20.75 -24.85
CA ALA A 75 12.50 21.94 -24.65
C ALA A 75 12.82 22.04 -23.15
N ILE A 76 14.09 22.09 -22.81
CA ILE A 76 14.53 22.40 -21.45
C ILE A 76 14.50 23.92 -21.37
N PRO A 77 13.51 24.54 -20.70
CA PRO A 77 13.54 25.97 -20.50
C PRO A 77 14.80 26.32 -19.70
N ASN A 78 15.46 27.43 -20.03
CA ASN A 78 16.55 27.93 -19.20
C ASN A 78 15.94 28.42 -17.88
N PRO A 79 16.12 27.72 -16.76
CA PRO A 79 15.42 28.07 -15.54
C PRO A 79 16.03 29.37 -15.00
N ALA A 80 15.17 30.34 -14.64
CA ALA A 80 15.63 31.49 -13.87
C ALA A 80 16.26 30.99 -12.56
N LYS A 81 17.36 31.61 -12.13
CA LYS A 81 17.94 31.36 -10.81
C LYS A 81 16.89 31.73 -9.77
N THR A 82 16.23 30.71 -9.22
CA THR A 82 15.12 30.89 -8.29
C THR A 82 15.57 30.40 -6.92
N HIS A 83 15.49 31.28 -5.92
CA HIS A 83 15.65 30.89 -4.53
C HIS A 83 14.32 30.34 -4.02
N TRP A 84 14.21 29.02 -3.96
CA TRP A 84 13.02 28.36 -3.42
C TRP A 84 13.07 28.38 -1.89
N PRO A 85 11.98 28.78 -1.20
CA PRO A 85 11.91 28.69 0.25
C PRO A 85 12.01 27.21 0.68
N GLY A 86 12.39 27.00 1.94
CA GLY A 86 12.34 25.67 2.55
C GLY A 86 13.25 24.62 1.89
N GLY A 87 14.49 24.96 1.53
CA GLY A 87 15.49 23.98 1.05
C GLY A 87 15.29 23.50 -0.39
N GLY A 88 14.31 24.05 -1.12
CA GLY A 88 14.04 23.76 -2.52
C GLY A 88 13.71 22.29 -2.80
N LEU A 89 13.86 21.88 -4.07
CA LEU A 89 13.53 20.52 -4.54
C LEU A 89 14.38 19.42 -3.87
N ALA A 90 15.49 19.79 -3.21
CA ALA A 90 16.34 18.84 -2.51
C ALA A 90 15.79 18.41 -1.15
N ARG A 91 14.83 19.14 -0.57
CA ARG A 91 14.36 18.88 0.79
C ARG A 91 13.51 17.61 0.91
N HIS A 92 12.64 17.36 -0.07
CA HIS A 92 11.70 16.24 -0.02
C HIS A 92 11.72 15.47 -1.34
N PRO A 93 11.87 14.14 -1.31
CA PRO A 93 11.65 13.32 -2.48
C PRO A 93 10.16 13.33 -2.85
N MET A 94 9.88 13.22 -4.15
CA MET A 94 8.52 13.29 -4.67
C MET A 94 8.35 12.35 -5.87
N LEU A 95 7.18 11.73 -5.95
CA LEU A 95 6.66 11.16 -7.18
C LEU A 95 5.93 12.27 -7.92
N PHE A 96 6.32 12.54 -9.16
CA PHE A 96 5.77 13.61 -9.98
C PHE A 96 5.15 13.05 -11.26
N TYR A 97 3.94 13.49 -11.55
CA TYR A 97 3.12 13.12 -12.70
C TYR A 97 2.12 14.25 -12.98
N GLY A 98 1.42 14.17 -14.11
CA GLY A 98 0.34 15.11 -14.38
C GLY A 98 -0.35 14.86 -15.71
N GLU A 99 -1.54 15.46 -15.84
CA GLU A 99 -2.32 15.45 -17.07
C GLU A 99 -1.53 16.05 -18.24
N GLY A 100 -1.71 15.49 -19.44
CA GLY A 100 -0.93 15.88 -20.64
C GLY A 100 0.55 15.48 -20.61
N ASN A 101 1.03 14.89 -19.51
CA ASN A 101 2.37 14.38 -19.36
C ASN A 101 2.36 12.85 -19.20
N ASN A 102 2.68 12.12 -20.28
CA ASN A 102 2.78 10.66 -20.24
C ASN A 102 4.11 10.13 -19.64
N VAL A 103 4.72 10.88 -18.72
CA VAL A 103 5.98 10.48 -18.06
C VAL A 103 5.85 10.61 -16.55
N LEU A 104 6.14 9.51 -15.85
CA LEU A 104 6.33 9.48 -14.40
C LEU A 104 7.76 9.88 -14.06
N TYR A 105 7.94 10.57 -12.94
CA TYR A 105 9.25 10.96 -12.43
C TYR A 105 9.35 10.67 -10.94
N VAL A 106 10.48 10.11 -10.52
CA VAL A 106 10.89 10.09 -9.11
C VAL A 106 11.99 11.12 -8.95
N VAL A 107 11.75 12.11 -8.09
CA VAL A 107 12.72 13.15 -7.76
C VAL A 107 13.26 12.88 -6.37
N ASN A 108 14.58 12.85 -6.23
CA ASN A 108 15.28 12.72 -4.96
C ASN A 108 16.51 13.63 -4.96
N GLY A 109 16.81 14.27 -3.84
CA GLY A 109 17.94 15.21 -3.73
C GLY A 109 17.89 16.35 -4.78
N GLY A 110 16.69 16.76 -5.20
CA GLY A 110 16.48 17.83 -6.18
C GLY A 110 16.76 17.44 -7.62
N LYS A 111 16.89 16.15 -7.91
CA LYS A 111 17.16 15.61 -9.25
C LYS A 111 16.15 14.53 -9.60
N VAL A 112 15.82 14.41 -10.88
CA VAL A 112 15.13 13.21 -11.39
C VAL A 112 16.10 12.04 -11.27
N VAL A 113 15.79 11.08 -10.40
CA VAL A 113 16.58 9.86 -10.21
C VAL A 113 16.02 8.67 -10.99
N TRP A 114 14.76 8.78 -11.44
CA TRP A 114 14.12 7.79 -12.29
C TRP A 114 12.98 8.44 -13.07
N SER A 115 12.72 7.91 -14.26
CA SER A 115 11.55 8.27 -15.06
C SER A 115 10.96 7.05 -15.75
N TYR A 116 9.69 7.12 -16.15
CA TYR A 116 9.07 6.11 -17.01
C TYR A 116 8.13 6.77 -18.00
N ALA A 117 8.46 6.68 -19.29
CA ALA A 117 7.60 7.16 -20.36
C ALA A 117 6.61 6.09 -20.82
N PHE A 118 5.33 6.45 -20.83
CA PHE A 118 4.28 5.68 -21.47
C PHE A 118 4.02 6.17 -22.90
N PRO A 119 3.39 5.34 -23.75
CA PRO A 119 2.93 5.79 -25.07
C PRO A 119 2.02 7.03 -24.99
N LYS A 120 2.10 7.87 -26.02
CA LYS A 120 1.28 9.08 -26.15
C LYS A 120 -0.22 8.77 -26.01
N GLY A 121 -0.95 9.75 -25.48
CA GLY A 121 -2.41 9.70 -25.31
C GLY A 121 -2.80 9.25 -23.91
N GLY A 122 -4.06 9.48 -23.52
CA GLY A 122 -4.51 9.27 -22.14
C GLY A 122 -3.78 10.13 -21.11
N GLU A 123 -4.18 9.97 -19.85
CA GLU A 123 -3.84 10.90 -18.77
C GLU A 123 -3.37 10.14 -17.54
N ILE A 124 -2.24 10.57 -16.97
CA ILE A 124 -1.79 10.07 -15.66
C ILE A 124 -2.32 11.03 -14.61
N ASP A 125 -3.44 10.66 -13.98
CA ASP A 125 -4.15 11.55 -13.06
C ASP A 125 -3.96 11.19 -11.59
N ASP A 126 -3.51 9.97 -11.32
CA ASP A 126 -3.32 9.48 -9.96
C ASP A 126 -2.18 8.47 -9.93
N ALA A 127 -1.33 8.54 -8.92
CA ALA A 127 -0.26 7.59 -8.72
C ALA A 127 0.14 7.46 -7.25
N TRP A 128 0.58 6.25 -6.90
CA TRP A 128 0.99 5.86 -5.56
C TRP A 128 2.32 5.15 -5.62
N MET A 129 3.28 5.66 -4.86
CA MET A 129 4.46 4.87 -4.50
C MET A 129 4.05 3.88 -3.41
N MET A 130 4.27 2.58 -3.65
CA MET A 130 3.94 1.49 -2.73
C MET A 130 5.12 1.11 -1.83
N SER A 131 4.86 0.44 -0.71
CA SER A 131 5.89 0.05 0.27
C SER A 131 6.92 -0.94 -0.25
N ASN A 132 6.63 -1.66 -1.34
CA ASN A 132 7.57 -2.52 -2.07
C ASN A 132 8.41 -1.75 -3.12
N GLY A 133 8.21 -0.43 -3.24
CA GLY A 133 8.87 0.42 -4.24
C GLY A 133 8.23 0.39 -5.62
N HIS A 134 7.14 -0.34 -5.81
CA HIS A 134 6.38 -0.28 -7.05
C HIS A 134 5.59 1.04 -7.12
N ILE A 135 5.21 1.45 -8.32
CA ILE A 135 4.32 2.59 -8.54
C ILE A 135 3.02 2.07 -9.16
N LEU A 136 1.92 2.26 -8.45
CA LEU A 136 0.57 2.08 -8.99
C LEU A 136 0.13 3.41 -9.60
N LEU A 137 -0.47 3.41 -10.80
CA LEU A 137 -0.97 4.63 -11.42
C LEU A 137 -2.17 4.40 -12.35
N THR A 138 -2.89 5.47 -12.65
CA THR A 138 -3.88 5.51 -13.73
C THR A 138 -3.29 6.05 -15.02
N LYS A 139 -3.85 5.64 -16.16
CA LYS A 139 -3.56 6.16 -17.49
C LYS A 139 -4.84 6.30 -18.32
N MET A 140 -5.88 6.92 -17.77
CA MET A 140 -7.24 7.09 -18.32
C MET A 140 -7.96 5.79 -18.69
N LEU A 141 -7.48 5.00 -19.65
CA LEU A 141 -8.14 3.75 -20.06
C LEU A 141 -7.65 2.52 -19.31
N GLU A 142 -6.52 2.67 -18.60
CA GLU A 142 -5.83 1.57 -17.94
C GLU A 142 -5.28 2.02 -16.59
N CYS A 143 -5.06 1.06 -15.70
CA CYS A 143 -4.32 1.21 -14.47
C CYS A 143 -3.11 0.26 -14.52
N TYR A 144 -1.96 0.71 -14.03
CA TYR A 144 -0.70 -0.02 -14.13
C TYR A 144 -0.02 -0.10 -12.78
N GLU A 145 0.68 -1.20 -12.53
CA GLU A 145 1.72 -1.30 -11.51
C GLU A 145 3.08 -1.51 -12.18
N VAL A 146 4.01 -0.58 -11.93
CA VAL A 146 5.36 -0.60 -12.49
C VAL A 146 6.43 -0.76 -11.41
N THR A 147 7.45 -1.55 -11.69
CA THR A 147 8.59 -1.76 -10.78
C THR A 147 9.67 -0.69 -10.99
N PRO A 148 10.58 -0.48 -10.01
CA PRO A 148 11.78 0.32 -10.22
C PRO A 148 12.62 -0.16 -11.41
N ASP A 149 12.66 -1.47 -11.66
CA ASP A 149 13.32 -2.09 -12.82
C ASP A 149 12.57 -1.88 -14.15
N LYS A 150 11.61 -0.95 -14.17
CA LYS A 150 10.83 -0.53 -15.35
C LYS A 150 10.06 -1.68 -16.01
N ARG A 151 9.53 -2.61 -15.20
CA ARG A 151 8.63 -3.67 -15.66
C ARG A 151 7.20 -3.35 -15.26
N ILE A 152 6.26 -3.55 -16.17
CA ILE A 152 4.83 -3.60 -15.83
C ILE A 152 4.56 -4.99 -15.25
N VAL A 153 4.09 -5.05 -14.00
CA VAL A 153 3.80 -6.32 -13.30
C VAL A 153 2.32 -6.56 -13.07
N TRP A 154 1.49 -5.53 -13.28
CA TRP A 154 0.05 -5.64 -13.27
C TRP A 154 -0.56 -4.55 -14.15
N THR A 155 -1.67 -4.89 -14.81
CA THR A 155 -2.48 -3.96 -15.61
C THR A 155 -3.95 -4.30 -15.44
N TYR A 156 -4.79 -3.28 -15.38
CA TYR A 156 -6.24 -3.39 -15.54
C TYR A 156 -6.72 -2.43 -16.61
N LYS A 157 -7.53 -2.91 -17.56
CA LYS A 157 -8.10 -2.11 -18.65
C LYS A 157 -9.58 -1.89 -18.39
N CYS A 158 -10.03 -0.64 -18.49
CA CYS A 158 -11.44 -0.31 -18.32
C CYS A 158 -12.28 -0.88 -19.48
N PRO A 159 -13.57 -1.16 -19.25
CA PRO A 159 -14.49 -1.54 -20.31
C PRO A 159 -14.68 -0.39 -21.32
N PRO A 160 -15.17 -0.68 -22.54
CA PRO A 160 -15.45 0.35 -23.54
C PRO A 160 -16.37 1.45 -23.01
N GLY A 161 -16.01 2.71 -23.30
CA GLY A 161 -16.80 3.88 -22.87
C GLY A 161 -16.57 4.33 -21.43
N ALA A 162 -15.77 3.58 -20.65
CA ALA A 162 -15.36 3.96 -19.30
C ALA A 162 -13.97 4.63 -19.28
N GLN A 163 -13.64 5.27 -18.16
CA GLN A 163 -12.31 5.83 -17.87
C GLN A 163 -11.97 5.63 -16.39
N ILE A 164 -10.69 5.60 -16.04
CA ILE A 164 -10.17 5.42 -14.68
C ILE A 164 -9.18 6.55 -14.41
N HIS A 165 -9.51 7.38 -13.43
CA HIS A 165 -8.70 8.54 -13.05
C HIS A 165 -8.45 8.65 -11.55
N ALA A 166 -8.88 7.66 -10.79
CA ALA A 166 -8.52 7.49 -9.39
C ALA A 166 -8.14 6.04 -9.15
N CYS A 167 -7.03 5.83 -8.45
CA CYS A 167 -6.65 4.52 -7.95
C CYS A 167 -6.09 4.65 -6.53
N GLN A 168 -6.12 3.56 -5.77
CA GLN A 168 -5.46 3.50 -4.46
C GLN A 168 -5.09 2.05 -4.14
N PRO A 169 -3.84 1.77 -3.73
CA PRO A 169 -3.50 0.44 -3.26
C PRO A 169 -4.25 0.13 -1.96
N ILE A 170 -4.87 -1.05 -1.87
CA ILE A 170 -5.53 -1.55 -0.66
C ILE A 170 -4.72 -2.75 -0.17
N GLY A 171 -3.66 -2.45 0.59
CA GLY A 171 -2.62 -3.42 0.89
C GLY A 171 -1.81 -3.81 -0.36
N PRO A 172 -1.11 -4.96 -0.34
CA PRO A 172 -0.28 -5.38 -1.48
C PRO A 172 -1.11 -5.92 -2.65
N ASP A 173 -2.19 -6.64 -2.36
CA ASP A 173 -2.86 -7.52 -3.33
C ASP A 173 -4.13 -6.94 -3.95
N LYS A 174 -4.59 -5.78 -3.47
CA LYS A 174 -5.83 -5.17 -3.96
C LYS A 174 -5.62 -3.72 -4.36
N VAL A 175 -6.53 -3.25 -5.19
CA VAL A 175 -6.55 -1.86 -5.65
C VAL A 175 -8.00 -1.38 -5.67
N MET A 176 -8.24 -0.20 -5.12
CA MET A 176 -9.45 0.56 -5.40
C MET A 176 -9.22 1.33 -6.70
N ILE A 177 -10.21 1.32 -7.58
CA ILE A 177 -10.32 2.20 -8.73
C ILE A 177 -11.68 2.90 -8.72
N VAL A 178 -11.74 4.08 -9.33
CA VAL A 178 -13.03 4.63 -9.78
C VAL A 178 -13.09 4.53 -11.29
N GLN A 179 -14.03 3.72 -11.76
CA GLN A 179 -14.39 3.59 -13.16
C GLN A 179 -15.49 4.60 -13.48
N ASN A 180 -15.10 5.74 -14.02
CA ASN A 180 -16.02 6.70 -14.64
C ASN A 180 -16.77 6.02 -15.79
N GLY A 181 -18.07 6.29 -15.90
CA GLY A 181 -18.96 5.57 -16.80
C GLY A 181 -20.42 6.03 -16.65
N LEU A 182 -21.34 5.23 -17.20
CA LEU A 182 -22.78 5.47 -17.17
C LEU A 182 -23.50 4.22 -16.60
N PRO A 183 -23.59 4.05 -15.26
CA PRO A 183 -23.13 4.96 -14.22
C PRO A 183 -21.63 4.75 -13.87
N PRO A 184 -21.05 5.61 -13.03
CA PRO A 184 -19.70 5.42 -12.49
C PRO A 184 -19.71 4.39 -11.36
N HIS A 185 -18.60 3.67 -11.19
CA HIS A 185 -18.44 2.65 -10.16
C HIS A 185 -17.14 2.87 -9.40
N MET A 186 -17.19 2.80 -8.07
CA MET A 186 -15.99 2.55 -7.27
C MET A 186 -15.85 1.05 -7.03
N ILE A 187 -14.70 0.49 -7.38
CA ILE A 187 -14.47 -0.95 -7.42
C ILE A 187 -13.19 -1.26 -6.65
N ILE A 188 -13.21 -2.25 -5.77
CA ILE A 188 -11.99 -2.87 -5.25
C ILE A 188 -11.76 -4.18 -6.00
N LEU A 189 -10.60 -4.29 -6.64
CA LEU A 189 -10.17 -5.46 -7.41
C LEU A 189 -9.11 -6.23 -6.65
N ASN A 190 -9.12 -7.56 -6.80
CA ASN A 190 -7.96 -8.41 -6.50
C ASN A 190 -6.98 -8.35 -7.67
N LYS A 191 -5.72 -7.99 -7.42
CA LYS A 191 -4.70 -7.85 -8.48
C LYS A 191 -4.32 -9.19 -9.12
N LYS A 192 -4.49 -10.31 -8.42
CA LYS A 192 -4.10 -11.64 -8.91
C LYS A 192 -4.88 -12.05 -10.16
N ASP A 193 -6.18 -11.78 -10.17
CA ASP A 193 -7.12 -12.27 -11.19
C ASP A 193 -8.12 -11.21 -11.67
N ASN A 194 -8.00 -9.97 -11.19
CA ASN A 194 -8.93 -8.86 -11.45
C ASN A 194 -10.37 -9.14 -11.01
N SER A 195 -10.59 -10.08 -10.09
CA SER A 195 -11.91 -10.30 -9.51
C SER A 195 -12.36 -9.10 -8.69
N ILE A 196 -13.65 -8.75 -8.83
CA ILE A 196 -14.30 -7.70 -8.05
C ILE A 196 -14.50 -8.22 -6.62
N VAL A 197 -13.86 -7.55 -5.66
CA VAL A 197 -14.01 -7.82 -4.23
C VAL A 197 -15.17 -7.00 -3.66
N MET A 198 -15.36 -5.78 -4.15
CA MET A 198 -16.42 -4.87 -3.74
C MET A 198 -16.71 -3.88 -4.86
N GLU A 199 -17.98 -3.49 -4.98
CA GLU A 199 -18.44 -2.51 -5.96
C GLU A 199 -19.52 -1.60 -5.37
N HIS A 200 -19.41 -0.30 -5.63
CA HIS A 200 -20.42 0.70 -5.32
C HIS A 200 -20.71 1.54 -6.57
N VAL A 201 -21.99 1.64 -6.93
CA VAL A 201 -22.45 2.61 -7.92
C VAL A 201 -22.36 4.01 -7.31
N LEU A 202 -21.77 4.94 -8.05
CA LEU A 202 -21.64 6.34 -7.64
C LEU A 202 -22.68 7.22 -8.35
N PRO A 203 -23.02 8.40 -7.80
CA PRO A 203 -23.87 9.37 -8.48
C PRO A 203 -23.33 9.75 -9.86
N ALA A 204 -24.21 9.75 -10.87
CA ALA A 204 -23.85 10.15 -12.23
C ALA A 204 -24.38 11.56 -12.52
N ILE A 205 -23.58 12.41 -13.18
CA ILE A 205 -24.06 13.69 -13.75
C ILE A 205 -25.16 13.42 -14.78
N SER A 206 -25.02 12.36 -15.57
CA SER A 206 -26.01 11.86 -16.50
C SER A 206 -25.94 10.34 -16.56
N ALA A 207 -27.08 9.67 -16.71
CA ALA A 207 -27.15 8.23 -16.91
C ALA A 207 -26.96 7.80 -18.38
N THR A 208 -26.98 8.75 -19.32
CA THR A 208 -27.06 8.43 -20.76
C THR A 208 -26.13 9.25 -21.64
N ASN A 209 -25.60 10.38 -21.18
CA ASN A 209 -24.74 11.24 -21.98
C ASN A 209 -23.25 10.84 -21.82
N PRO A 210 -22.61 10.19 -22.81
CA PRO A 210 -21.21 9.76 -22.70
C PRO A 210 -20.24 10.94 -22.56
N LYS A 211 -20.63 12.16 -22.96
CA LYS A 211 -19.78 13.35 -22.82
C LYS A 211 -19.51 13.74 -21.37
N THR A 212 -20.31 13.26 -20.42
CA THR A 212 -20.09 13.55 -19.00
C THR A 212 -19.07 12.63 -18.35
N VAL A 213 -18.71 11.49 -18.96
CA VAL A 213 -17.85 10.47 -18.34
C VAL A 213 -16.49 11.05 -17.93
N HIS A 214 -15.89 11.82 -18.82
CA HIS A 214 -14.55 12.35 -18.60
C HIS A 214 -14.46 13.26 -17.37
N THR A 215 -15.49 14.08 -17.13
CA THR A 215 -15.51 15.10 -16.06
C THR A 215 -16.07 14.59 -14.73
N GLN A 216 -16.21 13.28 -14.55
CA GLN A 216 -16.71 12.69 -13.30
C GLN A 216 -15.64 12.75 -12.20
N TYR A 217 -15.17 11.61 -11.72
CA TYR A 217 -14.40 11.53 -10.49
C TYR A 217 -12.89 11.56 -10.72
N ARG A 218 -12.16 12.11 -9.74
CA ARG A 218 -10.70 12.21 -9.66
C ARG A 218 -10.27 12.09 -8.20
N ASN A 219 -9.09 11.53 -7.94
CA ASN A 219 -8.47 11.50 -6.60
C ASN A 219 -9.37 10.98 -5.45
N CYS A 220 -10.33 10.09 -5.74
CA CYS A 220 -11.16 9.47 -4.71
C CYS A 220 -10.32 8.56 -3.80
N ARG A 221 -10.72 8.41 -2.53
CA ARG A 221 -9.95 7.71 -1.49
C ARG A 221 -10.83 6.84 -0.60
N VAL A 222 -10.33 5.65 -0.27
CA VAL A 222 -10.77 4.85 0.87
C VAL A 222 -10.03 5.34 2.12
N THR A 223 -10.77 5.63 3.19
CA THR A 223 -10.23 6.05 4.48
C THR A 223 -9.87 4.87 5.36
N GLY A 224 -9.12 5.11 6.44
CA GLY A 224 -8.82 4.07 7.44
C GLY A 224 -10.05 3.52 8.16
N GLN A 225 -11.17 4.26 8.15
CA GLN A 225 -12.46 3.81 8.69
C GLN A 225 -13.28 2.96 7.71
N GLY A 226 -12.79 2.76 6.49
CA GLY A 226 -13.53 2.07 5.43
C GLY A 226 -14.63 2.93 4.79
N SER A 227 -14.63 4.25 5.03
CA SER A 227 -15.47 5.20 4.32
C SER A 227 -14.76 5.72 3.07
N TYR A 228 -15.46 6.48 2.23
CA TYR A 228 -14.94 6.96 0.96
C TYR A 228 -15.01 8.49 0.86
N LEU A 229 -13.94 9.10 0.38
CA LEU A 229 -13.89 10.48 -0.09
C LEU A 229 -13.99 10.43 -1.61
N ILE A 230 -15.07 10.99 -2.16
CA ILE A 230 -15.43 10.85 -3.57
C ILE A 230 -15.57 12.22 -4.20
#